data_AF-A0A7X6HKX7-F1
#
_entry.id   AF-A0A7X6HKX7-F1
#
_cell.length_a   1.000
_cell.length_b   1.000
_cell.length_c   1.000
_cell.angle_alpha   90.00
_cell.angle_beta   90.00
_cell.angle_gamma   90.00
#
_symmetry.space_group_name_H-M   'P 1'
#
loop_
_entity.id
_entity.type
_entity.pdbx_description
1 polymer ?
#
loop_
_entity_poly.entity_id
_entity_poly.type
_entity_poly.pdbx_seq_one_letter_code
_entity_poly.pdbx_strand_id
1 'polypeptide(L)'
;MTVISNHFDLLYFTNCNFDRPLIRDSKIVIPTRQLGLLPNHPLNPQNEIIFLPKSYLIFDGVKTSVRQLTGYVEEPPGSNHFKALEENARTVIDDDFPNVGKTVSLFGLEGVFEDPLEWVDWEIESVSFYLMEHPADDWEFTELWIDTTNFPLKVILLVRDKQGISCVYDPSQNNRLVFLSFTYEEAKLWLGKQYKLVPQRFLKEVCV
;
A
#
# COMPACT_ATOMS: atom_id res chain seq x y z
N MET A 1 -11.45 8.41 -6.48
CA MET A 1 -10.53 7.24 -6.43
C MET A 1 -11.19 6.12 -7.20
N THR A 2 -10.51 5.03 -7.53
CA THR A 2 -11.21 3.87 -8.10
C THR A 2 -10.72 2.63 -7.38
N VAL A 3 -11.66 1.81 -6.93
CA VAL A 3 -11.39 0.49 -6.35
C VAL A 3 -11.87 -0.54 -7.35
N ILE A 4 -10.94 -1.34 -7.85
CA ILE A 4 -11.21 -2.46 -8.75
C ILE A 4 -11.02 -3.75 -7.98
N SER A 5 -12.04 -4.59 -7.97
CA SER A 5 -11.97 -5.95 -7.44
C SER A 5 -11.52 -6.94 -8.53
N ASN A 6 -10.75 -7.96 -8.15
CA ASN A 6 -10.22 -8.98 -9.06
C ASN A 6 -9.20 -8.42 -10.08
N HIS A 7 -9.08 -9.04 -11.26
CA HIS A 7 -8.17 -8.65 -12.35
C HIS A 7 -6.68 -8.66 -11.97
N PHE A 8 -6.30 -9.46 -10.97
CA PHE A 8 -4.92 -9.60 -10.53
C PHE A 8 -4.00 -10.14 -11.62
N ASP A 9 -4.52 -11.02 -12.47
CA ASP A 9 -3.88 -11.60 -13.64
C ASP A 9 -3.56 -10.55 -14.73
N LEU A 10 -4.13 -9.35 -14.63
CA LEU A 10 -3.87 -8.23 -15.53
C LEU A 10 -2.90 -7.20 -14.94
N LEU A 11 -2.17 -7.56 -13.87
CA LEU A 11 -1.12 -6.74 -13.28
C LEU A 11 0.26 -7.19 -13.75
N TYR A 12 1.17 -6.23 -13.86
CA TYR A 12 2.55 -6.45 -14.30
C TYR A 12 3.52 -5.86 -13.26
N PHE A 13 4.33 -6.73 -12.64
CA PHE A 13 5.11 -6.37 -11.46
C PHE A 13 6.62 -6.17 -11.69
N THR A 14 7.14 -6.42 -12.89
CA THR A 14 8.61 -6.41 -13.14
C THR A 14 9.33 -5.14 -12.71
N ASN A 15 8.65 -3.98 -12.77
CA ASN A 15 9.19 -2.68 -12.33
C ASN A 15 8.48 -2.13 -11.08
N CYS A 16 7.71 -2.95 -10.38
CA CYS A 16 6.89 -2.54 -9.25
C CYS A 16 7.75 -2.44 -7.99
N ASN A 17 7.61 -1.33 -7.28
CA ASN A 17 8.21 -1.11 -5.97
C ASN A 17 7.14 -1.29 -4.90
N PHE A 18 7.39 -2.18 -3.94
CA PHE A 18 6.56 -2.42 -2.77
C PHE A 18 7.11 -1.67 -1.57
N ASP A 19 6.25 -0.93 -0.89
CA ASP A 19 6.55 -0.36 0.42
C ASP A 19 6.16 -1.34 1.53
N ARG A 20 6.53 -1.01 2.77
CA ARG A 20 6.16 -1.80 3.94
C ARG A 20 4.63 -1.92 4.05
N PRO A 21 4.08 -3.15 4.16
CA PRO A 21 2.64 -3.36 4.24
C PRO A 21 2.05 -2.78 5.53
N LEU A 22 0.77 -2.42 5.45
CA LEU A 22 -0.09 -2.20 6.61
C LEU A 22 -0.88 -3.48 6.83
N ILE A 23 -0.67 -4.09 7.99
CA ILE A 23 -1.30 -5.35 8.37
C ILE A 23 -2.21 -5.08 9.57
N ARG A 24 -3.47 -5.52 9.47
CA ARG A 24 -4.43 -5.41 10.56
C ARG A 24 -5.53 -6.45 10.42
N ASP A 25 -5.78 -7.19 11.50
CA ASP A 25 -6.77 -8.27 11.52
C ASP A 25 -6.49 -9.25 10.36
N SER A 26 -7.45 -9.54 9.49
CA SER A 26 -7.25 -10.37 8.28
C SER A 26 -7.00 -9.55 7.01
N LYS A 27 -6.43 -8.34 7.11
CA LYS A 27 -6.25 -7.41 5.99
C LYS A 27 -4.80 -7.00 5.83
N ILE A 28 -4.33 -7.03 4.58
CA ILE A 28 -3.04 -6.47 4.17
C ILE A 28 -3.28 -5.38 3.12
N VAL A 29 -2.67 -4.22 3.32
CA VAL A 29 -2.57 -3.16 2.31
C VAL A 29 -1.11 -2.96 1.97
N ILE A 30 -0.75 -3.11 0.70
CA ILE A 30 0.61 -2.96 0.19
C ILE A 30 0.66 -1.69 -0.68
N PRO A 31 1.28 -0.61 -0.21
CA PRO A 31 1.55 0.55 -1.06
C PRO A 31 2.54 0.15 -2.16
N THR A 32 2.20 0.51 -3.40
CA THR A 32 3.03 0.22 -4.57
C THR A 32 3.29 1.47 -5.40
N ARG A 33 4.41 1.47 -6.12
CA ARG A 33 4.77 2.45 -7.15
C ARG A 33 5.17 1.71 -8.41
N GLN A 34 4.92 2.32 -9.58
CA GLN A 34 5.26 1.73 -10.88
C GLN A 34 4.61 0.36 -11.13
N LEU A 35 3.39 0.17 -10.63
CA LEU A 35 2.61 -1.03 -10.93
C LEU A 35 2.13 -0.96 -12.39
N GLY A 36 2.53 -1.93 -13.20
CA GLY A 36 2.06 -2.03 -14.57
C GLY A 36 0.64 -2.61 -14.64
N LEU A 37 -0.18 -2.07 -15.52
CA LEU A 37 -1.50 -2.59 -15.87
C LEU A 37 -1.45 -3.09 -17.31
N LEU A 38 -1.76 -4.37 -17.52
CA LEU A 38 -1.82 -4.95 -18.85
C LEU A 38 -3.04 -4.42 -19.62
N PRO A 39 -3.03 -4.51 -20.96
CA PRO A 39 -4.22 -4.21 -21.77
C PRO A 39 -5.44 -4.98 -21.27
N ASN A 40 -6.62 -4.35 -21.34
CA ASN A 40 -7.91 -4.83 -20.82
C ASN A 40 -8.10 -4.78 -19.31
N HIS A 41 -7.11 -4.35 -18.52
CA HIS A 41 -7.37 -4.02 -17.13
C HIS A 41 -8.39 -2.86 -17.05
N PRO A 42 -9.39 -2.85 -16.14
CA PRO A 42 -10.43 -1.80 -16.10
C PRO A 42 -9.92 -0.36 -15.95
N LEU A 43 -8.72 -0.19 -15.38
CA LEU A 43 -8.03 1.11 -15.26
C LEU A 43 -7.07 1.42 -16.42
N ASN A 44 -6.92 0.49 -17.37
CA ASN A 44 -6.07 0.66 -18.55
C ASN A 44 -6.94 0.85 -19.81
N PRO A 45 -7.25 2.10 -20.21
CA PRO A 45 -7.96 2.36 -21.45
C PRO A 45 -7.09 2.20 -22.71
N GLN A 46 -5.79 1.95 -22.58
CA GLN A 46 -4.85 1.80 -23.69
C GLN A 46 -4.65 0.33 -24.08
N ASN A 47 -4.09 0.12 -25.28
CA ASN A 47 -3.70 -1.19 -25.79
C ASN A 47 -2.21 -1.50 -25.52
N GLU A 48 -1.60 -0.78 -24.59
CA GLU A 48 -0.22 -0.97 -24.13
C GLU A 48 -0.20 -1.01 -22.60
N ILE A 49 0.93 -1.40 -22.01
CA ILE A 49 1.07 -1.39 -20.55
C ILE A 49 1.15 0.07 -20.08
N ILE A 50 0.30 0.44 -19.13
CA ILE A 50 0.43 1.71 -18.40
C ILE A 50 0.94 1.46 -17.00
N PHE A 51 1.66 2.42 -16.43
CA PHE A 51 2.21 2.31 -15.09
C PHE A 51 1.52 3.29 -14.15
N LEU A 52 0.92 2.77 -13.07
CA LEU A 52 0.37 3.59 -12.01
C LEU A 52 1.54 4.17 -11.20
N PRO A 53 1.63 5.51 -11.05
CA PRO A 53 2.72 6.13 -10.30
C PRO A 53 2.68 5.74 -8.81
N LYS A 54 1.46 5.57 -8.26
CA LYS A 54 1.23 5.07 -6.90
C LYS A 54 -0.14 4.39 -6.83
N SER A 55 -0.20 3.26 -6.13
CA SER A 55 -1.42 2.49 -5.92
C SER A 55 -1.33 1.69 -4.62
N TYR A 56 -2.41 0.99 -4.28
CA TYR A 56 -2.48 0.10 -3.13
C TYR A 56 -3.07 -1.23 -3.55
N LEU A 57 -2.34 -2.31 -3.29
CA LEU A 57 -2.86 -3.67 -3.37
C LEU A 57 -3.51 -3.99 -2.03
N ILE A 58 -4.77 -4.41 -2.04
CA ILE A 58 -5.54 -4.67 -0.82
C ILE A 58 -5.99 -6.12 -0.85
N PHE A 59 -5.60 -6.88 0.16
CA PHE A 59 -6.00 -8.27 0.36
C PHE A 59 -6.85 -8.34 1.62
N ASP A 60 -8.04 -8.94 1.51
CA ASP A 60 -8.98 -9.07 2.62
C ASP A 60 -9.39 -10.52 2.84
N GLY A 61 -9.50 -10.92 4.11
CA GLY A 61 -9.58 -12.31 4.50
C GLY A 61 -8.28 -13.07 4.25
N VAL A 62 -7.14 -12.43 4.52
CA VAL A 62 -5.81 -13.03 4.41
C VAL A 62 -5.70 -14.20 5.40
N LYS A 63 -5.19 -15.32 4.91
CA LYS A 63 -4.91 -16.54 5.67
C LYS A 63 -3.41 -16.75 5.87
N THR A 64 -2.61 -16.50 4.83
CA THR A 64 -1.14 -16.53 4.90
C THR A 64 -0.56 -15.40 4.07
N SER A 65 0.60 -14.91 4.48
CA SER A 65 1.39 -13.95 3.72
C SER A 65 2.86 -14.19 4.02
N VAL A 66 3.60 -14.61 3.00
CA VAL A 66 4.99 -15.06 3.10
C VAL A 66 5.81 -14.34 2.05
N ARG A 67 6.89 -13.70 2.50
CA ARG A 67 7.86 -13.00 1.66
C ARG A 67 9.18 -13.73 1.65
N GLN A 68 9.71 -14.02 0.48
CA GLN A 68 11.12 -14.34 0.29
C GLN A 68 11.83 -13.07 -0.14
N LEU A 69 12.71 -12.56 0.71
CA LEU A 69 13.48 -11.34 0.46
C LEU A 69 14.92 -11.70 0.12
N THR A 70 15.42 -11.18 -0.99
CA THR A 70 16.80 -11.41 -1.45
C THR A 70 17.50 -10.07 -1.70
N GLY A 71 18.60 -9.83 -0.98
CA GLY A 71 19.46 -8.69 -1.22
C GLY A 71 20.34 -8.90 -2.45
N TYR A 72 20.64 -7.82 -3.18
CA TYR A 72 21.54 -7.85 -4.33
C TYR A 72 22.66 -6.84 -4.14
N VAL A 73 23.85 -7.21 -4.62
CA VAL A 73 25.00 -6.29 -4.69
C VAL A 73 25.52 -6.26 -6.12
N GLU A 74 25.90 -5.07 -6.55
CA GLU A 74 26.55 -4.85 -7.82
C GLU A 74 28.02 -5.28 -7.74
N GLU A 75 28.45 -6.21 -8.61
CA GLU A 75 29.81 -6.76 -8.60
C GLU A 75 30.42 -6.78 -10.02
N PRO A 76 31.51 -6.01 -10.27
CA PRO A 76 32.08 -4.96 -9.41
C PRO A 76 31.19 -3.70 -9.34
N PRO A 77 31.40 -2.80 -8.38
CA PRO A 77 30.66 -1.53 -8.32
C PRO A 77 30.74 -0.73 -9.63
N GLY A 78 29.60 -0.25 -10.14
CA GLY A 78 29.45 0.46 -11.41
C GLY A 78 29.35 -0.43 -12.67
N SER A 79 29.20 -1.75 -12.53
CA SER A 79 29.12 -2.70 -13.65
C SER A 79 27.71 -2.96 -14.18
N ASN A 80 26.66 -2.57 -13.46
CA ASN A 80 25.27 -3.01 -13.64
C ASN A 80 25.07 -4.53 -13.63
N HIS A 81 26.04 -5.29 -13.11
CA HIS A 81 25.90 -6.72 -12.88
C HIS A 81 25.58 -6.98 -11.41
N PHE A 82 24.33 -7.38 -11.15
CA PHE A 82 23.85 -7.66 -9.80
C PHE A 82 23.96 -9.15 -9.50
N LYS A 83 24.52 -9.47 -8.34
CA LYS A 83 24.59 -10.82 -7.81
C LYS A 83 23.72 -10.91 -6.57
N ALA A 84 22.93 -11.98 -6.49
CA ALA A 84 22.16 -12.29 -5.30
C ALA A 84 23.10 -12.59 -4.12
N LEU A 85 22.83 -11.98 -2.98
CA LEU A 85 23.45 -12.34 -1.71
C LEU A 85 22.60 -13.44 -1.08
N GLU A 86 22.75 -14.69 -1.52
CA GLU A 86 21.96 -15.81 -1.00
C GLU A 86 22.10 -15.98 0.52
N GLU A 87 23.25 -15.60 1.09
CA GLU A 87 23.48 -15.57 2.54
C GLU A 87 22.53 -14.60 3.28
N ASN A 88 21.96 -13.63 2.58
CA ASN A 88 21.01 -12.65 3.08
C ASN A 88 19.57 -12.92 2.62
N ALA A 89 19.32 -14.05 1.96
CA ALA A 89 17.96 -14.47 1.66
C ALA A 89 17.22 -14.77 2.98
N ARG A 90 16.07 -14.15 3.19
CA ARG A 90 15.25 -14.40 4.39
C ARG A 90 13.79 -14.57 4.06
N THR A 91 13.15 -15.47 4.79
CA THR A 91 11.69 -15.61 4.78
C THR A 91 11.08 -14.72 5.86
N VAL A 92 10.06 -13.96 5.51
CA VAL A 92 9.24 -13.21 6.46
C VAL A 92 7.81 -13.74 6.40
N ILE A 93 7.28 -14.14 7.56
CA ILE A 93 5.86 -14.45 7.74
C ILE A 93 5.24 -13.22 8.39
N ASP A 94 4.28 -12.60 7.71
CA ASP A 94 3.84 -11.25 8.05
C ASP A 94 3.03 -11.16 9.35
N ASP A 95 2.16 -12.14 9.62
CA ASP A 95 1.36 -12.22 10.84
C ASP A 95 0.79 -13.64 11.06
N ASP A 96 0.20 -13.87 12.23
CA ASP A 96 -0.62 -15.05 12.53
C ASP A 96 -2.10 -14.70 12.27
N PHE A 97 -2.51 -14.83 11.00
CA PHE A 97 -3.85 -14.42 10.57
C PHE A 97 -4.95 -15.36 11.09
N PRO A 98 -6.12 -14.81 11.48
CA PRO A 98 -7.22 -15.63 11.96
C PRO A 98 -7.81 -16.48 10.82
N ASN A 99 -8.28 -17.68 11.16
CA ASN A 99 -8.99 -18.52 10.19
C ASN A 99 -10.37 -17.90 9.87
N VAL A 100 -10.56 -17.51 8.61
CA VAL A 100 -11.79 -16.87 8.13
C VAL A 100 -12.85 -17.84 7.62
N GLY A 101 -12.57 -19.16 7.56
CA GLY A 101 -13.53 -20.19 7.17
C GLY A 101 -14.06 -20.09 5.73
N LYS A 102 -13.40 -19.30 4.88
CA LYS A 102 -13.76 -19.06 3.48
C LYS A 102 -12.68 -19.62 2.55
N THR A 103 -13.06 -19.93 1.32
CA THR A 103 -12.09 -20.30 0.27
C THR A 103 -11.17 -19.12 -0.02
N VAL A 104 -9.88 -19.41 -0.16
CA VAL A 104 -8.83 -18.45 -0.49
C VAL A 104 -8.26 -18.74 -1.87
N SER A 105 -7.72 -17.71 -2.49
CA SER A 105 -6.89 -17.77 -3.70
C SER A 105 -5.45 -17.42 -3.35
N LEU A 106 -4.50 -17.99 -4.07
CA LEU A 106 -3.08 -17.64 -3.98
C LEU A 106 -2.75 -16.50 -4.95
N PHE A 107 -2.10 -15.47 -4.44
CA PHE A 107 -1.62 -14.31 -5.19
C PHE A 107 -0.10 -14.24 -5.07
N GLY A 108 0.59 -14.31 -6.21
CA GLY A 108 2.04 -14.17 -6.31
C GLY A 108 2.42 -12.76 -6.78
N LEU A 109 3.31 -12.10 -6.05
CA LEU A 109 3.90 -10.82 -6.41
C LEU A 109 5.41 -11.00 -6.51
N GLU A 110 6.04 -10.31 -7.46
CA GLU A 110 7.49 -10.23 -7.54
C GLU A 110 7.91 -8.77 -7.77
N GLY A 111 9.09 -8.35 -7.30
CA GLY A 111 9.59 -7.00 -7.59
C GLY A 111 10.48 -6.46 -6.50
N VAL A 112 10.55 -5.13 -6.39
CA VAL A 112 11.48 -4.45 -5.50
C VAL A 112 10.78 -4.10 -4.19
N PHE A 113 11.22 -4.68 -3.07
CA PHE A 113 10.80 -4.27 -1.73
C PHE A 113 11.69 -3.13 -1.24
N GLU A 114 11.08 -2.10 -0.68
CA GLU A 114 11.75 -0.88 -0.26
C GLU A 114 12.02 -0.88 1.25
N ASP A 115 13.20 -0.39 1.62
CA ASP A 115 13.64 -0.20 3.01
C ASP A 115 13.61 -1.46 3.90
N PRO A 116 14.65 -2.34 3.79
CA PRO A 116 15.81 -2.21 2.90
C PRO A 116 15.50 -2.60 1.45
N LEU A 117 16.35 -2.13 0.51
CA LEU A 117 16.20 -2.42 -0.92
C LEU A 117 16.53 -3.89 -1.21
N GLU A 118 15.50 -4.68 -1.50
CA GLU A 118 15.58 -6.13 -1.71
C GLU A 118 14.67 -6.54 -2.86
N TRP A 119 14.98 -7.65 -3.54
CA TRP A 119 13.97 -8.32 -4.36
C TRP A 119 13.03 -9.09 -3.45
N VAL A 120 11.74 -9.11 -3.78
CA VAL A 120 10.74 -9.91 -3.08
C VAL A 120 10.05 -10.86 -4.04
N ASP A 121 9.91 -12.11 -3.62
CA ASP A 121 8.88 -13.03 -4.10
C ASP A 121 7.87 -13.18 -2.96
N TRP A 122 6.64 -12.75 -3.19
CA TRP A 122 5.61 -12.64 -2.16
C TRP A 122 4.40 -13.49 -2.52
N GLU A 123 4.06 -14.43 -1.65
CA GLU A 123 2.87 -15.25 -1.74
C GLU A 123 1.85 -14.86 -0.68
N ILE A 124 0.62 -14.59 -1.11
CA ILE A 124 -0.49 -14.21 -0.24
C ILE A 124 -1.69 -15.12 -0.53
N GLU A 125 -2.17 -15.85 0.47
CA GLU A 125 -3.48 -16.50 0.41
C GLU A 125 -4.55 -15.57 0.96
N SER A 126 -5.53 -15.20 0.15
CA SER A 126 -6.59 -14.26 0.53
C SER A 126 -7.94 -14.61 -0.06
N VAL A 127 -9.03 -14.24 0.62
CA VAL A 127 -10.41 -14.42 0.13
C VAL A 127 -10.70 -13.46 -1.03
N SER A 128 -10.20 -12.22 -0.94
CA SER A 128 -10.39 -11.23 -1.99
C SER A 128 -9.17 -10.35 -2.20
N PHE A 129 -9.13 -9.75 -3.39
CA PHE A 129 -8.12 -8.80 -3.83
C PHE A 129 -8.80 -7.57 -4.44
N TYR A 130 -8.24 -6.40 -4.15
CA TYR A 130 -8.60 -5.13 -4.74
C TYR A 130 -7.36 -4.32 -5.11
N LEU A 131 -7.41 -3.66 -6.26
CA LEU A 131 -6.48 -2.59 -6.62
C LEU A 131 -7.15 -1.23 -6.38
N MET A 132 -6.44 -0.35 -5.70
CA MET A 132 -6.88 1.01 -5.44
C MET A 132 -5.86 2.01 -5.99
N GLU A 133 -6.30 2.95 -6.82
CA GLU A 133 -5.45 4.06 -7.27
C GLU A 133 -5.17 5.02 -6.10
N HIS A 134 -4.01 5.67 -6.10
CA HIS A 134 -3.68 6.66 -5.08
C HIS A 134 -4.65 7.87 -5.12
N PRO A 135 -5.04 8.46 -3.97
CA PRO A 135 -5.98 9.59 -3.88
C PRO A 135 -5.54 10.93 -4.51
N ALA A 136 -4.50 10.97 -5.36
CA ALA A 136 -3.81 12.20 -5.76
C ALA A 136 -4.76 13.33 -6.20
N ASP A 137 -5.81 13.00 -6.96
CA ASP A 137 -6.67 14.01 -7.59
C ASP A 137 -8.16 13.99 -7.20
N ASP A 138 -8.63 13.09 -6.35
CA ASP A 138 -10.08 12.97 -6.07
C ASP A 138 -10.44 13.03 -4.58
N TRP A 139 -9.57 13.63 -3.77
CA TRP A 139 -9.86 13.87 -2.37
C TRP A 139 -10.91 14.98 -2.19
N GLU A 140 -11.77 14.83 -1.17
CA GLU A 140 -12.85 15.75 -0.78
C GLU A 140 -12.36 16.75 0.26
N PHE A 141 -11.77 16.24 1.34
CA PHE A 141 -11.19 17.07 2.40
C PHE A 141 -9.99 16.39 3.05
N THR A 142 -9.19 17.20 3.74
CA THR A 142 -8.13 16.74 4.64
C THR A 142 -8.33 17.30 6.05
N GLU A 143 -7.99 16.51 7.06
CA GLU A 143 -7.99 16.87 8.48
C GLU A 143 -6.59 16.71 9.06
N LEU A 144 -6.23 17.63 9.96
CA LEU A 144 -5.00 17.55 10.75
C LEU A 144 -5.30 16.93 12.11
N TRP A 145 -4.50 15.95 12.48
CA TRP A 145 -4.57 15.26 13.76
C TRP A 145 -3.22 15.37 14.45
N ILE A 146 -3.20 15.70 15.74
CA ILE A 146 -1.97 15.95 16.48
C ILE A 146 -1.82 15.02 17.68
N ASP A 147 -0.61 14.53 17.88
CA ASP A 147 -0.22 13.91 19.14
C ASP A 147 0.22 15.02 20.09
N THR A 148 -0.53 15.19 21.18
CA THR A 148 -0.25 16.23 22.19
C THR A 148 0.70 15.76 23.29
N THR A 149 1.24 14.55 23.21
CA THR A 149 2.05 13.96 24.29
C THR A 149 3.54 14.34 24.23
N ASN A 150 4.06 14.73 23.07
CA ASN A 150 5.48 15.03 22.86
C ASN A 150 5.69 16.33 22.08
N PHE A 151 6.78 17.06 22.36
CA PHE A 151 7.22 18.23 21.58
C PHE A 151 8.55 17.94 20.86
N PRO A 152 8.71 18.24 19.55
CA PRO A 152 7.72 18.87 18.66
C PRO A 152 6.50 17.98 18.43
N LEU A 153 5.33 18.61 18.29
CA LEU A 153 4.06 17.91 18.12
C LEU A 153 4.09 17.06 16.85
N LYS A 154 3.73 15.78 16.96
CA LYS A 154 3.57 14.93 15.78
C LYS A 154 2.24 15.26 15.10
N VAL A 155 2.29 15.50 13.79
CA VAL A 155 1.12 15.76 12.95
C VAL A 155 0.84 14.51 12.12
N ILE A 156 -0.44 14.18 11.96
CA ILE A 156 -0.98 13.13 11.10
C ILE A 156 -2.02 13.76 10.17
N LEU A 157 -2.02 13.35 8.91
CA LEU A 157 -2.98 13.82 7.91
C LEU A 157 -4.02 12.73 7.65
N LEU A 158 -5.31 13.05 7.75
CA LEU A 158 -6.37 12.23 7.19
C LEU A 158 -6.83 12.87 5.88
N VAL A 159 -6.82 12.11 4.80
CA VAL A 159 -7.36 12.52 3.49
C VAL A 159 -8.55 11.63 3.19
N ARG A 160 -9.74 12.23 3.08
CA ARG A 160 -10.95 11.54 2.66
C ARG A 160 -11.24 11.86 1.20
N ASP A 161 -11.65 10.86 0.43
CA ASP A 161 -12.13 11.05 -0.94
C ASP A 161 -13.65 11.14 -1.05
N LYS A 162 -14.11 11.48 -2.28
CA LYS A 162 -15.55 11.59 -2.59
C LYS A 162 -16.31 10.26 -2.50
N GLN A 163 -15.61 9.12 -2.47
CA GLN A 163 -16.20 7.78 -2.33
C GLN A 163 -16.30 7.34 -0.87
N GLY A 164 -15.71 8.11 0.05
CA GLY A 164 -15.70 7.85 1.49
C GLY A 164 -14.46 7.13 2.00
N ILE A 165 -13.54 6.78 1.11
CA ILE A 165 -12.27 6.15 1.45
C ILE A 165 -11.42 7.18 2.19
N SER A 166 -10.83 6.75 3.30
CA SER A 166 -10.00 7.58 4.17
C SER A 166 -8.60 6.99 4.23
N CYS A 167 -7.64 7.75 3.75
CA CYS A 167 -6.22 7.45 3.86
C CYS A 167 -5.61 8.31 4.96
N VAL A 168 -4.81 7.72 5.84
CA VAL A 168 -4.10 8.43 6.89
C VAL A 168 -2.61 8.37 6.59
N TYR A 169 -1.96 9.52 6.58
CA TYR A 169 -0.55 9.68 6.26
C TYR A 169 0.23 10.26 7.44
N ASP A 170 1.46 9.81 7.59
CA ASP A 170 2.45 10.40 8.50
C ASP A 170 3.44 11.27 7.71
N PRO A 171 3.32 12.61 7.76
CA PRO A 171 4.22 13.52 7.05
C PRO A 171 5.68 13.40 7.50
N SER A 172 5.93 12.99 8.75
CA SER A 172 7.30 12.82 9.26
C SER A 172 8.02 11.64 8.62
N GLN A 173 7.27 10.73 7.99
CA GLN A 173 7.78 9.57 7.26
C GLN A 173 7.57 9.73 5.75
N ASN A 174 7.89 10.90 5.20
CA ASN A 174 7.75 11.18 3.76
C ASN A 174 6.32 10.95 3.24
N ASN A 175 5.31 11.36 4.01
CA ASN A 175 3.89 11.12 3.72
C ASN A 175 3.54 9.63 3.52
N ARG A 176 4.15 8.74 4.31
CA ARG A 176 3.85 7.32 4.29
C ARG A 176 2.41 7.07 4.73
N LEU A 177 1.70 6.18 4.02
CA LEU A 177 0.39 5.71 4.43
C LEU A 177 0.54 4.87 5.70
N VAL A 178 -0.18 5.22 6.76
CA VAL A 178 -0.15 4.52 8.06
C VAL A 178 -1.49 3.87 8.41
N PHE A 179 -2.58 4.30 7.77
CA PHE A 179 -3.88 3.66 7.91
C PHE A 179 -4.74 3.89 6.66
N LEU A 180 -5.56 2.91 6.32
CA LEU A 180 -6.55 3.00 5.24
C LEU A 180 -7.86 2.37 5.70
N SER A 181 -8.96 3.04 5.43
CA SER A 181 -10.30 2.52 5.62
C SER A 181 -11.23 2.93 4.48
N PHE A 182 -12.26 2.13 4.24
CA PHE A 182 -13.30 2.45 3.27
C PHE A 182 -14.34 3.41 3.82
N THR A 183 -14.24 3.77 5.11
CA THR A 183 -15.13 4.73 5.77
C THR A 183 -14.34 5.70 6.65
N TYR A 184 -14.83 6.94 6.74
CA TYR A 184 -14.27 7.94 7.65
C TYR A 184 -14.42 7.61 9.12
N GLU A 185 -15.54 7.01 9.52
CA GLU A 185 -15.77 6.71 10.94
C GLU A 185 -14.74 5.70 11.48
N GLU A 186 -14.32 4.74 10.66
CA GLU A 186 -13.23 3.83 11.02
C GLU A 186 -11.88 4.55 11.14
N ALA A 187 -11.55 5.46 10.21
CA ALA A 187 -10.32 6.25 10.28
C ALA A 187 -10.32 7.19 11.49
N LYS A 188 -11.43 7.87 11.75
CA LYS A 188 -11.62 8.73 12.91
C LYS A 188 -11.52 7.96 14.21
N LEU A 189 -12.13 6.77 14.29
CA LEU A 189 -12.03 5.89 15.46
C LEU A 189 -10.58 5.44 15.69
N TRP A 190 -9.83 5.13 14.62
CA TRP A 190 -8.42 4.77 14.72
C TRP A 190 -7.58 5.96 15.22
N LEU A 191 -7.77 7.15 14.64
CA LEU A 191 -7.05 8.37 15.01
C LEU A 191 -7.34 8.78 16.45
N GLY A 192 -8.61 8.74 16.88
CA GLY A 192 -9.04 9.17 18.21
C GLY A 192 -8.47 8.37 19.38
N LYS A 193 -7.79 7.23 19.12
CA LYS A 193 -7.08 6.46 20.15
C LYS A 193 -5.83 7.16 20.67
N GLN A 194 -5.16 7.96 19.84
CA GLN A 194 -3.84 8.55 20.15
C GLN A 194 -3.73 10.03 19.77
N TYR A 195 -4.51 10.47 18.80
CA TYR A 195 -4.41 11.81 18.23
C TYR A 195 -5.67 12.64 18.55
N LYS A 196 -5.48 13.95 18.62
CA LYS A 196 -6.57 14.92 18.74
C LYS A 196 -6.77 15.64 17.42
N LEU A 197 -8.02 15.74 16.99
CA LEU A 197 -8.39 16.52 15.81
C LEU A 197 -8.07 18.00 16.06
N VAL A 198 -7.32 18.61 15.15
CA VAL A 198 -7.34 20.07 15.00
C VAL A 198 -8.68 20.41 14.36
N PRO A 199 -9.54 21.24 14.98
CA PRO A 199 -10.95 21.40 14.60
C PRO A 199 -11.10 22.24 13.32
N GLN A 200 -10.53 21.76 12.22
CA GLN A 200 -10.52 22.37 10.91
C GLN A 200 -10.49 21.26 9.86
N ARG A 201 -11.38 21.39 8.87
CA ARG A 201 -11.29 20.65 7.61
C ARG A 201 -10.76 21.58 6.54
N PHE A 202 -9.83 21.09 5.74
CA PHE A 202 -9.38 21.79 4.55
C PHE A 202 -10.02 21.08 3.37
N LEU A 203 -10.89 21.79 2.65
CA LEU A 203 -11.51 21.26 1.45
C LEU A 203 -10.51 21.32 0.30
N LYS A 204 -10.65 20.44 -0.69
CA LYS A 204 -9.88 20.57 -1.93
C LYS A 204 -10.24 21.90 -2.60
N GLU A 205 -9.29 22.82 -2.67
CA GLU A 205 -9.45 24.05 -3.44
C GLU A 205 -9.52 23.69 -4.93
N VAL A 206 -10.57 24.17 -5.61
CA VAL A 206 -10.59 24.20 -7.07
C VAL A 206 -9.83 25.47 -7.45
N CYS A 207 -8.55 25.34 -7.80
CA CYS A 207 -7.86 26.45 -8.46
C CYS A 207 -8.53 26.64 -9.83
N VAL A 208 -9.28 27.74 -9.98
CA VAL A 208 -9.92 28.18 -11.23
C VAL A 208 -8.91 28.95 -12.08
#